data_AF-A0A536KPF7-F1
#
_entry.id   AF-A0A536KPF7-F1
#
_cell.length_a   1.000
_cell.length_b   1.000
_cell.length_c   1.000
_cell.angle_alpha   90.00
_cell.angle_beta   90.00
_cell.angle_gamma   90.00
#
_symmetry.space_group_name_H-M   'P 1'
#
loop_
_entity.id
_entity.type
_entity.pdbx_description
1 polymer ?
#
loop_
_entity_poly.entity_id
_entity_poly.type
_entity_poly.pdbx_seq_one_letter_code
_entity_poly.pdbx_strand_id
1 'polypeptide(L)'
;MDALQRARELYEKGQIHDALERAQSAAEFAPRDAEAWWLLARVSRHAGLPQASDRAFRRAAELSRRKAVPVRVTEPEFAGMVKRAQAEMSPDARRRLADTRIVLAALPDPAEIRAGVKPDAPARRVRRPEDVLTLYQVNLENRSGSAAALQAAVVKALSKA
;
A
#
# COMPACT_ATOMS: atom_id res chain seq x y z
N MET A 1 11.18 -1.97 24.53
CA MET A 1 10.80 -1.83 23.10
C MET A 1 9.39 -1.31 23.07
N ASP A 2 9.17 -0.16 22.43
CA ASP A 2 7.82 0.40 22.22
C ASP A 2 6.97 -0.57 21.38
N ALA A 3 5.71 -0.78 21.75
CA ALA A 3 4.80 -1.71 21.07
C ALA A 3 4.63 -1.35 19.59
N LEU A 4 4.64 -0.05 19.28
CA LEU A 4 4.58 0.47 17.92
C LEU A 4 5.80 0.05 17.08
N GLN A 5 6.99 0.21 17.64
CA GLN A 5 8.23 -0.15 16.97
C GLN A 5 8.30 -1.67 16.72
N ARG A 6 7.89 -2.47 17.71
CA ARG A 6 7.84 -3.92 17.57
C ARG A 6 6.83 -4.35 16.50
N ALA A 7 5.66 -3.73 16.45
CA ALA A 7 4.66 -3.98 15.42
C ALA A 7 5.22 -3.69 14.02
N ARG A 8 5.95 -2.58 13.85
CA ARG A 8 6.57 -2.19 12.58
C ARG A 8 7.62 -3.21 12.12
N GLU A 9 8.46 -3.70 13.04
CA GLU A 9 9.47 -4.72 12.73
C GLU A 9 8.84 -6.05 12.29
N LEU A 10 7.80 -6.50 12.98
CA LEU A 10 7.08 -7.72 12.63
C LEU A 10 6.40 -7.58 11.26
N TYR A 11 5.84 -6.40 11.00
CA TYR A 11 5.19 -6.08 9.74
C TYR A 11 6.17 -6.08 8.56
N GLU A 12 7.33 -5.44 8.71
CA GLU A 12 8.41 -5.44 7.71
C GLU A 12 9.00 -6.84 7.47
N LYS A 13 8.90 -7.76 8.44
CA LYS A 13 9.29 -9.17 8.30
C LYS A 13 8.21 -10.06 7.71
N GLY A 14 7.02 -9.53 7.40
CA GLY A 14 5.89 -10.30 6.89
C GLY A 14 5.25 -11.23 7.94
N GLN A 15 5.52 -11.00 9.24
CA GLN A 15 4.88 -11.70 10.36
C GLN A 15 3.55 -11.01 10.70
N ILE A 16 2.59 -11.12 9.78
CA ILE A 16 1.37 -10.28 9.78
C ILE A 16 0.51 -10.46 11.03
N HIS A 17 0.33 -11.69 11.51
CA HIS A 17 -0.48 -11.95 12.71
C HIS A 17 0.16 -11.35 13.97
N ASP A 18 1.44 -11.61 14.21
CA ASP A 18 2.17 -11.03 15.34
C ASP A 18 2.19 -9.50 15.25
N ALA A 19 2.36 -8.94 14.05
CA ALA A 19 2.33 -7.50 13.82
C ALA A 19 0.96 -6.91 14.18
N LEU A 20 -0.13 -7.63 13.91
CA LEU A 20 -1.49 -7.18 14.19
C LEU A 20 -1.71 -7.03 15.70
N GLU A 21 -1.35 -8.06 16.48
CA GLU A 21 -1.47 -8.04 17.94
C GLU A 21 -0.69 -6.86 18.55
N ARG A 22 0.54 -6.63 18.08
CA ARG A 22 1.37 -5.52 18.58
C ARG A 22 0.86 -4.16 18.13
N ALA A 23 0.33 -4.05 16.91
CA ALA A 23 -0.26 -2.81 16.42
C ALA A 23 -1.56 -2.46 17.18
N GLN A 24 -2.37 -3.46 17.54
CA GLN A 24 -3.55 -3.28 18.39
C GLN A 24 -3.14 -2.77 19.78
N SER A 25 -2.20 -3.46 20.43
CA SER A 25 -1.67 -3.05 21.73
C SER A 25 -1.08 -1.63 21.71
N ALA A 26 -0.37 -1.25 20.63
CA ALA A 26 0.16 0.11 20.48
C ALA A 26 -0.95 1.16 20.40
N ALA A 27 -2.02 0.90 19.61
CA ALA A 27 -3.14 1.82 19.47
C ALA A 27 -4.00 1.91 20.75
N GLU A 28 -4.11 0.82 21.52
CA GLU A 28 -4.79 0.78 22.81
C GLU A 28 -4.03 1.55 23.90
N PHE A 29 -2.71 1.38 23.96
CA PHE A 29 -1.87 2.05 24.95
C PHE A 29 -1.70 3.55 24.64
N ALA A 30 -1.65 3.92 23.36
CA ALA A 30 -1.52 5.30 22.91
C ALA A 30 -2.72 5.70 22.01
N PRO A 31 -3.94 5.86 22.57
CA PRO A 31 -5.15 6.09 21.77
C PRO A 31 -5.20 7.45 21.05
N ARG A 32 -4.27 8.35 21.37
CA ARG A 32 -4.09 9.66 20.71
C ARG A 32 -2.91 9.68 19.73
N ASP A 33 -2.19 8.57 19.57
CA ASP A 33 -1.12 8.47 18.59
C ASP A 33 -1.66 8.09 17.20
N ALA A 34 -1.66 9.07 16.29
CA ALA A 34 -2.09 8.87 14.91
C ALA A 34 -1.24 7.81 14.17
N GLU A 35 0.05 7.66 14.51
CA GLU A 35 0.93 6.69 13.85
C GLU A 35 0.61 5.25 14.28
N ALA A 36 0.26 5.02 15.54
CA ALA A 36 -0.21 3.73 16.02
C ALA A 36 -1.49 3.27 15.29
N TRP A 37 -2.47 4.17 15.16
CA TRP A 37 -3.69 3.90 14.37
C TRP A 37 -3.38 3.69 12.89
N TRP A 38 -2.43 4.45 12.32
CA TRP A 38 -2.02 4.30 10.92
C TRP A 38 -1.35 2.94 10.66
N LEU A 39 -0.46 2.50 11.55
CA LEU A 39 0.17 1.18 11.43
C LEU A 39 -0.87 0.06 11.59
N LEU A 40 -1.74 0.15 12.60
CA LEU A 40 -2.83 -0.81 12.80
C LEU A 40 -3.70 -0.94 11.56
N ALA A 41 -4.04 0.18 10.91
CA ALA A 41 -4.83 0.17 9.69
C ALA A 41 -4.16 -0.62 8.56
N ARG A 42 -2.84 -0.48 8.40
CA ARG A 42 -2.06 -1.09 7.32
C ARG A 42 -1.83 -2.57 7.57
N VAL A 43 -1.52 -2.93 8.80
CA VAL A 43 -1.41 -4.34 9.21
C VAL A 43 -2.76 -5.05 9.09
N SER A 44 -3.86 -4.39 9.46
CA SER A 44 -5.22 -4.94 9.32
C SER A 44 -5.57 -5.26 7.86
N ARG A 45 -5.06 -4.50 6.88
CA ARG A 45 -5.25 -4.84 5.45
C ARG A 45 -4.56 -6.14 5.09
N HIS A 46 -3.30 -6.29 5.50
CA HIS A 46 -2.53 -7.51 5.28
C HIS A 46 -3.12 -8.71 6.02
N ALA A 47 -3.76 -8.49 7.16
CA ALA A 47 -4.45 -9.53 7.93
C ALA A 47 -5.83 -9.91 7.37
N GLY A 48 -6.28 -9.33 6.25
CA GLY A 48 -7.60 -9.63 5.67
C GLY A 48 -8.77 -9.01 6.44
N LEU A 49 -8.54 -7.93 7.19
CA LEU A 49 -9.53 -7.23 8.01
C LEU A 49 -9.84 -5.82 7.45
N PRO A 50 -10.48 -5.70 6.27
CA PRO A 50 -10.64 -4.44 5.57
C PRO A 50 -11.49 -3.41 6.33
N GLN A 51 -12.55 -3.82 7.03
CA GLN A 51 -13.41 -2.90 7.78
C GLN A 51 -12.70 -2.36 9.03
N ALA A 52 -11.91 -3.19 9.72
CA ALA A 52 -11.09 -2.76 10.85
C ALA A 52 -10.02 -1.76 10.39
N SER A 53 -9.39 -2.04 9.24
CA SER A 53 -8.45 -1.11 8.61
C SER A 53 -9.07 0.26 8.35
N ASP A 54 -10.25 0.34 7.73
CA ASP A 54 -10.87 1.64 7.42
C ASP A 54 -11.27 2.43 8.66
N ARG A 55 -11.68 1.75 9.74
CA ARG A 55 -11.90 2.41 11.03
C ARG A 55 -10.60 3.01 11.58
N ALA A 56 -9.51 2.23 11.56
CA ALA A 56 -8.21 2.69 12.06
C ALA A 56 -7.63 3.85 11.21
N PHE A 57 -7.81 3.81 9.88
CA PHE A 57 -7.42 4.93 9.01
C PHE A 57 -8.20 6.21 9.31
N ARG A 58 -9.52 6.12 9.48
CA ARG A 58 -10.35 7.27 9.89
C ARG A 58 -9.88 7.83 11.23
N ARG A 59 -9.61 6.96 12.20
CA ARG A 59 -9.08 7.37 13.50
C ARG A 59 -7.74 8.09 13.40
N ALA A 60 -6.81 7.59 12.59
CA ALA A 60 -5.53 8.26 12.35
C ALA A 60 -5.71 9.66 11.70
N ALA A 61 -6.66 9.81 10.78
CA ALA A 61 -6.98 11.07 10.12
C ALA A 61 -7.66 12.09 11.05
N GLU A 62 -8.51 11.65 11.98
CA GLU A 62 -9.06 12.48 13.05
C GLU A 62 -7.97 13.08 13.95
N LEU A 63 -6.93 12.29 14.23
CA LEU A 63 -5.84 12.68 15.13
C LEU A 63 -4.75 13.51 14.44
N SER A 64 -4.62 13.45 13.12
CA SER A 64 -3.57 14.16 12.39
C SER A 64 -4.00 14.60 10.99
N ARG A 65 -3.92 15.91 10.74
CA ARG A 65 -4.18 16.52 9.42
C ARG A 65 -3.23 16.04 8.31
N ARG A 66 -2.11 15.40 8.67
CA ARG A 66 -1.16 14.82 7.69
C ARG A 66 -1.60 13.46 7.17
N LYS A 67 -2.53 12.79 7.86
CA LYS A 67 -3.06 11.50 7.46
C LYS A 67 -4.41 11.73 6.77
N ALA A 68 -4.49 11.38 5.49
CA ALA A 68 -5.76 11.41 4.78
C ALA A 68 -6.47 10.07 4.94
N VAL A 69 -7.81 10.09 4.96
CA VAL A 69 -8.60 8.87 4.81
C VAL A 69 -8.32 8.33 3.40
N PRO A 70 -7.86 7.08 3.25
CA PRO A 70 -7.61 6.51 1.94
C PRO A 70 -8.86 6.48 1.07
N VAL A 71 -8.70 6.79 -0.21
CA VAL A 71 -9.72 6.48 -1.21
C VAL A 71 -9.77 4.96 -1.43
N ARG A 72 -10.96 4.42 -1.66
CA ARG A 72 -11.17 3.02 -2.05
C ARG A 72 -11.82 2.99 -3.42
N VAL A 73 -11.31 2.16 -4.31
CA VAL A 73 -11.89 1.95 -5.63
C VAL A 73 -12.03 0.46 -5.89
N THR A 74 -12.92 0.10 -6.78
CA THR A 74 -13.06 -1.27 -7.25
C THR A 74 -11.88 -1.65 -8.14
N GLU A 75 -11.62 -2.96 -8.30
CA GLU A 75 -10.57 -3.44 -9.20
C GLU A 75 -10.75 -2.93 -10.66
N PRO A 76 -11.98 -2.89 -11.24
CA PRO A 76 -12.18 -2.33 -12.57
C PRO A 76 -11.86 -0.83 -12.66
N GLU A 77 -12.21 -0.03 -11.65
CA GLU A 77 -11.88 1.39 -11.60
C GLU A 77 -10.37 1.61 -11.55
N PHE A 78 -9.66 0.83 -10.71
CA PHE A 78 -8.20 0.88 -10.62
C PHE A 78 -7.54 0.45 -11.93
N ALA A 79 -8.00 -0.64 -12.56
CA ALA A 79 -7.52 -1.05 -13.88
C ALA A 79 -7.74 0.04 -14.95
N GLY A 80 -8.88 0.75 -14.88
CA GLY A 80 -9.14 1.92 -15.71
C GLY A 80 -8.15 3.07 -15.48
N MET A 81 -7.79 3.33 -14.21
CA MET A 81 -6.75 4.32 -13.86
C MET A 81 -5.39 3.97 -14.47
N VAL A 82 -5.00 2.68 -14.42
CA VAL A 82 -3.75 2.20 -15.01
C VAL A 82 -3.75 2.38 -16.53
N LYS A 83 -4.84 2.00 -17.21
CA LYS A 83 -4.98 2.18 -18.67
C LYS A 83 -4.86 3.65 -19.08
N ARG A 84 -5.52 4.56 -18.36
CA ARG A 84 -5.39 6.01 -18.60
C ARG A 84 -3.96 6.49 -18.39
N ALA A 85 -3.34 6.08 -17.29
CA ALA A 85 -1.97 6.44 -16.98
C ALA A 85 -1.00 5.97 -18.09
N GLN A 86 -1.21 4.78 -18.66
CA GLN A 86 -0.44 4.25 -19.80
C GLN A 86 -0.64 5.08 -21.08
N ALA A 87 -1.88 5.47 -21.38
CA ALA A 87 -2.19 6.27 -22.57
C ALA A 87 -1.55 7.66 -22.53
N GLU A 88 -1.41 8.24 -21.33
CA GLU A 88 -0.82 9.57 -21.09
C GLU A 88 0.72 9.54 -20.96
N MET A 89 1.35 8.36 -21.04
CA MET A 89 2.79 8.23 -20.87
C MET A 89 3.59 8.91 -21.99
N SER A 90 4.70 9.53 -21.61
CA SER A 90 5.69 10.01 -22.58
C SER A 90 6.22 8.87 -23.46
N PRO A 91 6.66 9.15 -24.70
CA PRO A 91 7.23 8.12 -25.58
C PRO A 91 8.37 7.32 -24.92
N ASP A 92 9.22 7.97 -24.14
CA ASP A 92 10.32 7.31 -23.42
C ASP A 92 9.83 6.36 -22.34
N ALA A 93 8.81 6.76 -21.58
CA ALA A 93 8.26 5.92 -20.54
C ALA A 93 7.51 4.72 -21.15
N ARG A 94 6.82 4.91 -22.29
CA ARG A 94 6.22 3.81 -23.06
C ARG A 94 7.27 2.82 -23.56
N ARG A 95 8.38 3.30 -24.13
CA ARG A 95 9.51 2.44 -24.55
C ARG A 95 10.08 1.60 -23.40
N ARG A 96 10.23 2.19 -22.21
CA ARG A 96 10.76 1.48 -21.02
C ARG A 96 9.88 0.36 -20.49
N LEU A 97 8.58 0.38 -20.83
CA LEU A 97 7.59 -0.62 -20.42
C LEU A 97 7.11 -1.50 -21.57
N ALA A 98 7.69 -1.37 -22.78
CA ALA A 98 7.19 -2.05 -23.99
C ALA A 98 7.11 -3.58 -23.82
N ASP A 99 8.13 -4.16 -23.18
CA ASP A 99 8.22 -5.59 -22.90
C ASP A 99 7.89 -5.95 -21.43
N THR A 100 7.42 -4.97 -20.65
CA THR A 100 7.11 -5.16 -19.23
C THR A 100 5.66 -5.61 -19.06
N ARG A 101 5.45 -6.81 -18.53
CA ARG A 101 4.13 -7.30 -18.15
C ARG A 101 3.65 -6.57 -16.89
N ILE A 102 2.56 -5.81 -17.00
CA ILE A 102 1.97 -5.12 -15.85
C ILE A 102 0.93 -6.03 -15.20
N VAL A 103 1.08 -6.24 -13.90
CA VAL A 103 0.19 -7.05 -13.05
C VAL A 103 -0.42 -6.16 -11.97
N LEU A 104 -1.70 -6.34 -11.70
CA LEU A 104 -2.38 -5.65 -10.61
C LEU A 104 -2.60 -6.65 -9.48
N ALA A 105 -2.27 -6.25 -8.26
CA ALA A 105 -2.52 -7.01 -7.05
C ALA A 105 -3.02 -6.07 -5.94
N ALA A 106 -3.73 -6.60 -4.96
CA ALA A 106 -4.18 -5.78 -3.83
C ALA A 106 -2.98 -5.31 -2.97
N LEU A 107 -2.16 -6.26 -2.52
CA LEU A 107 -1.02 -6.08 -1.62
C LEU A 107 0.11 -7.06 -1.98
N PRO A 108 1.36 -6.81 -1.55
CA PRO A 108 2.40 -7.83 -1.55
C PRO A 108 1.99 -9.01 -0.68
N ASP A 109 2.23 -10.24 -1.14
CA ASP A 109 1.97 -11.41 -0.31
C ASP A 109 3.02 -11.53 0.83
N PRO A 110 2.72 -12.26 1.92
CA PRO A 110 3.67 -12.41 3.03
C PRO A 110 5.00 -13.07 2.65
N ALA A 111 5.04 -13.91 1.61
CA ALA A 111 6.27 -14.53 1.13
C ALA A 111 7.14 -13.52 0.37
N GLU A 112 6.55 -12.64 -0.45
CA GLU A 112 7.22 -11.50 -1.08
C GLU A 112 7.83 -10.58 -0.02
N ILE A 113 7.10 -10.32 1.07
CA ILE A 113 7.60 -9.48 2.17
C ILE A 113 8.80 -10.13 2.86
N ARG A 114 8.70 -11.43 3.18
CA ARG A 114 9.83 -12.20 3.72
C ARG A 114 11.03 -12.25 2.76
N ALA A 115 10.80 -12.15 1.46
CA ALA A 115 11.83 -12.03 0.43
C ALA A 115 12.36 -10.60 0.25
N GLY A 116 11.94 -9.63 1.07
CA GLY A 116 12.47 -8.27 1.12
C GLY A 116 11.63 -7.20 0.44
N VAL A 117 10.44 -7.53 -0.08
CA VAL A 117 9.51 -6.52 -0.58
C VAL A 117 8.92 -5.76 0.60
N LYS A 118 9.03 -4.42 0.60
CA LYS A 118 8.37 -3.63 1.65
C LYS A 118 6.86 -3.87 1.60
N PRO A 119 6.20 -4.13 2.74
CA PRO A 119 4.76 -4.44 2.76
C PRO A 119 3.88 -3.29 2.24
N ASP A 120 4.45 -2.08 2.22
CA ASP A 120 3.83 -0.82 1.81
C ASP A 120 4.11 -0.47 0.35
N ALA A 121 4.96 -1.23 -0.33
CA ALA A 121 5.49 -0.87 -1.63
C ALA A 121 4.33 -0.51 -2.59
N PRO A 122 4.41 0.61 -3.32
CA PRO A 122 3.37 0.96 -4.30
C PRO A 122 3.44 0.05 -5.53
N ALA A 123 4.63 -0.48 -5.82
CA ALA A 123 4.89 -1.37 -6.93
C ALA A 123 6.15 -2.21 -6.66
N ARG A 124 6.30 -3.30 -7.40
CA ARG A 124 7.49 -4.16 -7.45
C ARG A 124 7.81 -4.49 -8.90
N ARG A 125 9.06 -4.29 -9.33
CA ARG A 125 9.56 -4.75 -10.63
C ARG A 125 10.51 -5.93 -10.45
N VAL A 126 10.26 -7.01 -11.17
CA VAL A 126 11.14 -8.19 -11.26
C VAL A 126 11.55 -8.31 -12.71
N ARG A 127 12.86 -8.33 -13.02
CA ARG A 127 13.37 -8.32 -14.41
C ARG A 127 13.65 -9.71 -14.98
N ARG A 128 13.63 -10.76 -14.15
CA ARG A 128 14.00 -12.14 -14.51
C ARG A 128 13.05 -13.12 -13.80
N PRO A 129 12.61 -14.20 -14.47
CA PRO A 129 12.91 -14.59 -15.85
C PRO A 129 12.26 -13.67 -16.90
N GLU A 130 11.14 -13.05 -16.56
CA GLU A 130 10.43 -12.04 -17.36
C GLU A 130 10.44 -10.69 -16.64
N ASP A 131 10.25 -9.62 -17.40
CA ASP A 131 10.11 -8.28 -16.83
C ASP A 131 8.65 -8.03 -16.43
N VAL A 132 8.37 -8.10 -15.13
CA VAL A 132 7.05 -7.97 -14.54
C VAL A 132 7.03 -6.78 -13.59
N LEU A 133 6.08 -5.86 -13.80
CA LEU A 133 5.77 -4.77 -12.89
C LEU A 133 4.43 -5.03 -12.20
N THR A 134 4.47 -5.34 -10.91
CA THR A 134 3.27 -5.47 -10.09
C THR A 134 2.94 -4.12 -9.45
N LEU A 135 1.74 -3.60 -9.66
CA LEU A 135 1.19 -2.45 -8.93
C LEU A 135 0.29 -2.95 -7.80
N TYR A 136 0.49 -2.41 -6.59
CA TYR A 136 -0.27 -2.79 -5.41
C TYR A 136 -1.37 -1.77 -5.11
N GLN A 137 -2.61 -2.09 -5.53
CA GLN A 137 -3.76 -1.20 -5.48
C GLN A 137 -3.99 -0.64 -4.07
N VAL A 138 -4.11 -1.51 -3.06
CA VAL A 138 -4.44 -1.09 -1.69
C VAL A 138 -3.32 -0.23 -1.10
N ASN A 139 -2.05 -0.48 -1.45
CA ASN A 139 -0.94 0.36 -1.02
C ASN A 139 -0.96 1.76 -1.67
N LEU A 140 -1.36 1.85 -2.93
CA LEU A 140 -1.53 3.12 -3.62
C LEU A 140 -2.74 3.91 -3.08
N GLU A 141 -3.84 3.22 -2.81
CA GLU A 141 -5.03 3.75 -2.14
C GLU A 141 -4.69 4.32 -0.75
N ASN A 142 -3.97 3.55 0.07
CA ASN A 142 -3.57 3.95 1.43
C ASN A 142 -2.73 5.23 1.49
N ARG A 143 -2.15 5.65 0.37
CA ARG A 143 -1.32 6.87 0.24
C ARG A 143 -2.09 8.02 -0.40
N SER A 144 -3.35 7.81 -0.77
CA SER A 144 -4.12 8.71 -1.63
C SER A 144 -5.42 9.09 -0.96
N GLY A 145 -5.62 10.38 -0.70
CA GLY A 145 -6.85 10.90 -0.08
C GLY A 145 -8.02 11.13 -1.04
N SER A 146 -7.84 10.90 -2.34
CA SER A 146 -8.85 11.13 -3.38
C SER A 146 -8.55 10.32 -4.64
N ALA A 147 -9.54 10.16 -5.52
CA ALA A 147 -9.36 9.49 -6.81
C ALA A 147 -8.32 10.20 -7.71
N ALA A 148 -8.25 11.53 -7.68
CA ALA A 148 -7.24 12.30 -8.40
C ALA A 148 -5.83 12.06 -7.84
N ALA A 149 -5.67 12.02 -6.51
CA ALA A 149 -4.40 11.69 -5.88
C ALA A 149 -3.96 10.25 -6.21
N LEU A 150 -4.92 9.31 -6.25
CA LEU A 150 -4.67 7.93 -6.64
C LEU A 150 -4.22 7.83 -8.10
N GLN A 151 -4.89 8.52 -9.03
CA GLN A 151 -4.48 8.58 -10.43
C GLN A 151 -3.03 9.08 -10.58
N ALA A 152 -2.67 10.17 -9.87
CA ALA A 152 -1.30 10.69 -9.87
C ALA A 152 -0.29 9.69 -9.27
N ALA A 153 -0.68 8.94 -8.23
CA ALA A 153 0.15 7.91 -7.63
C ALA A 153 0.40 6.74 -8.60
N VAL A 154 -0.62 6.33 -9.38
CA VAL A 154 -0.50 5.31 -10.43
C VAL A 154 0.47 5.75 -11.52
N VAL A 155 0.33 6.97 -12.04
CA VAL A 155 1.27 7.54 -13.04
C VAL A 155 2.70 7.53 -12.52
N LYS A 156 2.90 7.93 -11.26
CA LYS A 156 4.22 7.93 -10.61
C LYS A 156 4.79 6.52 -10.45
N ALA A 157 3.96 5.55 -10.09
CA ALA A 157 4.38 4.15 -9.93
C ALA A 157 4.82 3.53 -11.25
N LEU A 158 4.09 3.79 -12.34
CA LEU A 158 4.48 3.36 -13.69
C LEU A 158 5.75 4.05 -14.18
N SER A 159 5.94 5.33 -13.88
CA SER A 159 7.09 6.12 -14.38
C SER A 159 8.42 5.77 -13.70
N LYS A 160 8.35 5.32 -12.43
CA LYS A 160 9.51 4.93 -11.61
C LYS A 160 9.92 3.48 -11.76
N ALA A 161 9.13 2.69 -12.49
CA ALA A 161 9.40 1.29 -12.75
C ALA A 161 10.58 1.11 -13.70
#